data_AF-A0A496WXU8-F1
#
_entry.id   AF-A0A496WXU8-F1
#
_cell.length_a   1.000
_cell.length_b   1.000
_cell.length_c   1.000
_cell.angle_alpha   90.00
_cell.angle_beta   90.00
_cell.angle_gamma   90.00
#
_symmetry.space_group_name_H-M   'P 1'
#
loop_
_entity.id
_entity.type
_entity.pdbx_description
1 polymer ?
#
loop_
_entity_poly.entity_id
_entity_poly.type
_entity_poly.pdbx_seq_one_letter_code
_entity_poly.pdbx_strand_id
1 'polypeptide(L)'
;MIEIISVPVERQGLHDITHQVAQLLDEAAWGEGLCTLFVQHTSASLLIQENYDATARHDLEAWLNRLVPENDALYTHTLEGADDMPAHIKAALTATNLAIPIIDNKLALGTWQGLFLWEHRKSGGRRKIIVHLGP
;
A
#
# COMPACT_ATOMS: atom_id res chain seq x y z
N MET A 1 -11.03 17.01 -2.03
CA MET A 1 -9.92 17.10 -3.01
C MET A 1 -9.59 15.69 -3.49
N ILE A 2 -9.23 15.49 -4.77
CA ILE A 2 -8.78 14.20 -5.28
C ILE A 2 -7.45 14.41 -5.99
N GLU A 3 -6.42 13.67 -5.56
CA GLU A 3 -5.08 13.69 -6.14
C GLU A 3 -4.61 12.28 -6.48
N ILE A 4 -3.61 12.17 -7.36
CA ILE A 4 -3.00 10.89 -7.72
C ILE A 4 -1.52 10.93 -7.37
N ILE A 5 -1.10 10.08 -6.43
CA ILE A 5 0.32 9.83 -6.18
C ILE A 5 0.79 8.64 -7.02
N SER A 6 1.98 8.76 -7.59
CA SER A 6 2.61 7.68 -8.34
C SER A 6 3.89 7.24 -7.65
N VAL A 7 3.90 5.98 -7.23
CA VAL A 7 4.96 5.38 -6.41
C VAL A 7 5.81 4.47 -7.29
N PRO A 8 7.12 4.73 -7.47
CA PRO A 8 8.01 3.79 -8.12
C PRO A 8 8.23 2.57 -7.21
N VAL A 9 8.14 1.38 -7.80
CA VAL A 9 8.23 0.11 -7.08
C VAL A 9 9.14 -0.86 -7.83
N GLU A 10 10.42 -0.80 -7.49
CA GLU A 10 11.46 -1.61 -8.15
C GLU A 10 11.54 -3.04 -7.62
N ARG A 11 10.93 -3.30 -6.45
CA ARG A 11 10.93 -4.60 -5.78
C ARG A 11 9.65 -4.86 -5.03
N GLN A 12 9.39 -6.14 -4.77
CA GLN A 12 8.39 -6.59 -3.81
C GLN A 12 8.65 -5.98 -2.42
N GLY A 13 7.57 -5.74 -1.67
CA GLY A 13 7.62 -5.33 -0.27
C GLY A 13 6.81 -4.09 0.06
N LEU A 14 6.98 -3.61 1.29
CA LEU A 14 6.27 -2.45 1.82
C LEU A 14 7.07 -1.16 1.58
N HIS A 15 6.51 -0.30 0.73
CA HIS A 15 7.04 1.01 0.37
C HIS A 15 6.30 2.09 1.17
N ASP A 16 7.04 2.85 1.97
CA ASP A 16 6.46 3.91 2.80
C ASP A 16 5.98 5.06 1.91
N ILE A 17 4.70 5.42 2.06
CA ILE A 17 4.05 6.53 1.35
C ILE A 17 3.58 7.64 2.29
N THR A 18 3.93 7.54 3.59
CA THR A 18 3.42 8.44 4.64
C THR A 18 3.77 9.89 4.35
N HIS A 19 5.03 10.16 3.97
CA HIS A 19 5.48 11.51 3.67
C HIS A 19 4.77 12.10 2.45
N GLN A 20 4.61 11.32 1.36
CA GLN A 20 3.91 11.82 0.17
C GLN A 20 2.45 12.21 0.48
N VAL A 21 1.75 11.41 1.29
CA VAL A 21 0.36 11.71 1.65
C VAL A 21 0.27 12.89 2.63
N ALA A 22 1.19 12.97 3.61
CA ALA A 22 1.25 14.10 4.54
C ALA A 22 1.54 15.42 3.83
N GLN A 23 2.44 15.42 2.84
CA GLN A 23 2.75 16.61 2.06
C GLN A 23 1.53 17.13 1.28
N LEU A 24 0.73 16.24 0.69
CA LEU A 24 -0.53 16.65 0.02
C LEU A 24 -1.51 17.32 0.98
N LEU A 25 -1.55 16.85 2.23
CA LEU A 25 -2.40 17.42 3.26
C LEU A 25 -1.92 18.81 3.69
N ASP A 26 -0.61 18.98 3.85
CA ASP A 26 0.02 20.27 4.18
C ASP A 26 -0.18 21.30 3.05
N GLU A 27 0.02 20.91 1.80
CA GLU A 27 -0.20 21.77 0.63
C GLU A 27 -1.67 22.20 0.47
N ALA A 28 -2.61 21.32 0.86
CA ALA A 28 -4.04 21.59 0.78
C ALA A 28 -4.58 22.42 1.96
N ALA A 29 -3.82 22.55 3.06
CA ALA A 29 -4.27 23.17 4.31
C ALA A 29 -5.69 22.73 4.73
N TRP A 30 -5.95 21.42 4.68
CA TRP A 30 -7.27 20.80 4.77
C TRP A 30 -8.00 21.02 6.10
N GLY A 31 -7.28 20.99 7.23
CA GLY A 31 -7.88 21.12 8.56
C GLY A 31 -8.34 19.77 9.15
N GLU A 32 -9.65 19.51 9.18
CA GLU A 32 -10.25 18.27 9.74
C GLU A 32 -11.03 17.50 8.66
N GLY A 33 -11.15 16.18 8.82
CA GLY A 33 -11.94 15.33 7.92
C GLY A 33 -11.40 13.92 7.78
N LEU A 34 -11.50 13.36 6.57
CA LEU A 34 -11.08 12.00 6.24
C LEU A 34 -10.16 11.98 5.01
N CYS A 35 -9.00 11.33 5.15
CA CYS A 35 -8.14 10.96 4.04
C CYS A 35 -8.42 9.51 3.64
N THR A 36 -8.91 9.30 2.42
CA THR A 36 -9.03 7.96 1.85
C THR A 36 -7.97 7.72 0.78
N LEU A 37 -7.42 6.52 0.79
CA LEU A 37 -6.42 6.06 -0.17
C LEU A 37 -7.00 4.87 -0.93
N PHE A 38 -6.82 4.83 -2.25
CA PHE A 38 -7.25 3.71 -3.09
C PHE A 38 -6.18 3.36 -4.13
N VAL A 39 -5.66 2.13 -4.10
CA VAL A 39 -4.68 1.66 -5.09
C VAL A 39 -5.41 1.09 -6.31
N GLN A 40 -5.09 1.59 -7.50
CA GLN A 40 -5.71 1.16 -8.76
C GLN A 40 -5.01 -0.06 -9.37
N HIS A 41 -4.74 -1.07 -8.55
CA HIS A 41 -3.99 -2.27 -8.95
C HIS A 41 -4.54 -3.50 -8.24
N THR A 42 -4.57 -4.64 -8.93
CA THR A 42 -5.03 -5.92 -8.41
C THR A 42 -3.89 -6.82 -7.92
N SER A 43 -2.65 -6.32 -7.99
CA SER A 43 -1.41 -7.00 -7.58
C SER A 43 -0.59 -6.18 -6.58
N ALA A 44 -1.21 -5.17 -5.96
CA ALA A 44 -0.63 -4.36 -4.89
C ALA A 44 -1.71 -3.95 -3.89
N SER A 45 -1.30 -3.62 -2.67
CA SER A 45 -2.19 -3.30 -1.56
C SER A 45 -1.77 -2.05 -0.82
N LEU A 46 -2.63 -1.58 0.09
CA LEU A 46 -2.36 -0.53 1.04
C LEU A 46 -2.43 -1.10 2.46
N LEU A 47 -1.55 -0.63 3.33
CA LEU A 47 -1.47 -1.11 4.72
C LEU A 47 -1.05 0.01 5.67
N ILE A 48 -1.61 0.00 6.89
CA ILE A 48 -1.06 0.75 8.03
C ILE A 48 -0.25 -0.22 8.90
N GLN A 49 1.03 0.05 9.07
CA GLN A 49 1.93 -0.82 9.84
C GLN A 49 3.05 -0.05 10.52
N GLU A 50 3.91 -0.78 11.24
CA GLU A 50 5.06 -0.21 11.91
C GLU A 50 6.02 0.51 10.95
N ASN A 51 6.39 1.75 11.27
CA ASN A 51 7.35 2.57 10.53
C ASN A 51 8.68 2.81 11.29
N TYR A 52 8.89 2.16 12.43
CA TYR A 52 10.09 2.31 13.25
C TYR A 52 11.14 1.25 12.91
N ASP A 53 10.86 -0.03 13.16
CA ASP A 53 11.76 -1.12 12.80
C ASP A 53 11.42 -1.71 11.42
N ALA A 54 12.40 -1.76 10.52
CA ALA A 54 12.26 -2.36 9.20
C ALA A 54 12.02 -3.88 9.25
N THR A 55 12.38 -4.56 10.35
CA THR A 55 12.14 -6.01 10.51
C THR A 55 10.66 -6.36 10.41
N ALA A 56 9.76 -5.53 10.94
CA ALA A 56 8.31 -5.73 10.84
C ALA A 56 7.86 -5.87 9.37
N ARG A 57 8.39 -5.03 8.48
CA ARG A 57 8.07 -5.07 7.05
C ARG A 57 8.65 -6.31 6.36
N HIS A 58 9.89 -6.68 6.70
CA HIS A 58 10.53 -7.87 6.14
C HIS A 58 9.81 -9.17 6.57
N ASP A 59 9.43 -9.26 7.84
CA ASP A 59 8.76 -10.44 8.38
C ASP A 59 7.35 -10.60 7.80
N LEU A 60 6.62 -9.49 7.61
CA LEU A 60 5.31 -9.51 6.92
C LEU A 60 5.44 -10.00 5.47
N GLU A 61 6.44 -9.51 4.74
CA GLU A 61 6.73 -9.96 3.36
C GLU A 61 7.07 -11.45 3.32
N ALA A 62 7.99 -11.90 4.17
CA ALA A 62 8.40 -13.30 4.25
C ALA A 62 7.24 -14.22 4.66
N TRP A 63 6.43 -13.80 5.63
CA TRP A 63 5.25 -14.53 6.09
C TRP A 63 4.22 -14.69 4.97
N LEU A 64 3.92 -13.61 4.26
CA LEU A 64 2.92 -13.63 3.19
C LEU A 64 3.41 -14.42 1.96
N ASN A 65 4.70 -14.33 1.63
CA ASN A 65 5.33 -15.15 0.58
C ASN A 65 5.28 -16.64 0.91
N ARG A 66 5.42 -17.02 2.19
CA ARG A 66 5.27 -18.42 2.61
C ARG A 66 3.84 -18.93 2.49
N LEU A 67 2.84 -18.09 2.76
CA LEU A 67 1.42 -18.46 2.69
C LEU A 67 0.88 -18.52 1.26
N VAL A 68 1.41 -17.68 0.37
CA VAL A 68 1.00 -17.60 -1.03
C VAL A 68 2.24 -17.81 -1.90
N PRO A 69 2.72 -19.07 -2.02
CA PRO A 69 3.96 -19.39 -2.71
C PRO A 69 3.81 -19.26 -4.22
N GLU A 70 4.90 -18.95 -4.92
CA GLU A 70 4.93 -19.02 -6.39
C GLU A 70 4.89 -20.48 -6.88
N ASN A 71 4.44 -20.68 -8.12
CA ASN A 71 4.42 -21.99 -8.80
C ASN A 71 3.60 -23.09 -8.09
N ASP A 72 2.59 -22.71 -7.30
CA ASP A 72 1.60 -23.68 -6.84
C ASP A 72 0.85 -24.27 -8.05
N ALA A 73 0.75 -25.60 -8.12
CA ALA A 73 0.07 -26.30 -9.21
C ALA A 73 -1.44 -25.99 -9.28
N LEU A 74 -2.03 -25.44 -8.22
CA LEU A 74 -3.40 -24.93 -8.22
C LEU A 74 -3.57 -23.70 -9.13
N TYR A 75 -2.51 -22.93 -9.38
CA TYR A 75 -2.60 -21.66 -10.10
C TYR A 75 -2.64 -21.87 -11.61
N THR A 76 -3.73 -21.43 -12.23
CA THR A 76 -3.91 -21.44 -13.69
C THR A 76 -3.61 -20.09 -14.34
N HIS A 77 -3.64 -19.00 -13.55
CA HIS A 77 -3.34 -17.64 -14.01
C HIS A 77 -1.83 -17.37 -13.95
N THR A 78 -1.14 -17.64 -15.05
CA THR A 78 0.35 -17.65 -15.11
C THR A 78 0.90 -16.82 -16.26
N LEU A 79 0.06 -16.01 -16.91
CA LEU A 79 0.41 -15.29 -18.14
C LEU A 79 1.52 -14.27 -17.93
N GLU A 80 1.60 -13.64 -16.75
CA GLU A 80 2.60 -12.62 -16.45
C GLU A 80 3.76 -13.13 -15.58
N GLY A 81 3.92 -14.46 -15.46
CA GLY A 81 5.01 -15.09 -14.72
C GLY A 81 4.61 -15.72 -13.39
N ALA A 82 5.60 -16.25 -12.67
CA ALA A 82 5.41 -17.07 -11.48
C ALA A 82 4.80 -16.32 -10.28
N ASP A 83 4.95 -15.00 -10.23
CA ASP A 83 4.46 -14.12 -9.17
C ASP A 83 3.10 -13.48 -9.47
N ASP A 84 2.50 -13.79 -10.63
CA ASP A 84 1.26 -13.21 -11.12
C ASP A 84 0.04 -13.56 -10.24
N MET A 85 -0.42 -14.82 -10.28
CA MET A 85 -1.51 -15.28 -9.40
C MET A 85 -1.23 -15.06 -7.91
N PRO A 86 -0.01 -15.33 -7.38
CA PRO A 86 0.30 -15.02 -5.99
C PRO A 86 0.02 -13.57 -5.62
N ALA A 87 0.40 -12.61 -6.45
CA ALA A 87 0.17 -11.20 -6.15
C ALA A 87 -1.32 -10.83 -6.10
N HIS A 88 -2.15 -11.46 -6.94
CA HIS A 88 -3.60 -11.30 -6.87
C HIS A 88 -4.20 -11.86 -5.58
N ILE A 89 -3.75 -13.04 -5.14
CA ILE A 89 -4.21 -13.62 -3.86
C ILE A 89 -3.79 -12.73 -2.70
N LYS A 90 -2.53 -12.26 -2.68
CA LYS A 90 -2.03 -11.35 -1.64
C LYS A 90 -2.83 -10.06 -1.59
N ALA A 91 -3.18 -9.48 -2.75
CA ALA A 91 -4.05 -8.31 -2.83
C ALA A 91 -5.47 -8.59 -2.28
N ALA A 92 -6.05 -9.74 -2.60
CA ALA A 92 -7.37 -10.14 -2.10
C ALA A 92 -7.41 -10.42 -0.59
N LEU A 93 -6.30 -10.88 0.00
CA LEU A 93 -6.17 -11.12 1.44
C LEU A 93 -5.88 -9.86 2.27
N THR A 94 -5.55 -8.75 1.61
CA THR A 94 -5.16 -7.50 2.26
C THR A 94 -6.17 -6.40 1.90
N ALA A 95 -5.74 -5.15 1.75
CA ALA A 95 -6.64 -4.04 1.46
C ALA A 95 -6.21 -3.28 0.22
N THR A 96 -7.18 -2.90 -0.61
CA THR A 96 -6.96 -1.97 -1.72
C THR A 96 -7.29 -0.52 -1.35
N ASN A 97 -7.84 -0.29 -0.16
CA ASN A 97 -8.22 1.02 0.34
C ASN A 97 -7.90 1.20 1.83
N LEU A 98 -7.63 2.45 2.22
CA LEU A 98 -7.50 2.88 3.61
C LEU A 98 -8.34 4.15 3.83
N ALA A 99 -8.80 4.35 5.06
CA ALA A 99 -9.48 5.57 5.49
C ALA A 99 -8.88 6.01 6.84
N ILE A 100 -8.34 7.23 6.88
CA ILE A 100 -7.58 7.76 8.02
C ILE A 100 -8.18 9.12 8.41
N PRO A 101 -8.61 9.31 9.66
CA PRO A 101 -9.06 10.61 10.13
C PRO A 101 -7.96 11.67 10.03
N ILE A 102 -8.37 12.91 9.82
CA ILE A 102 -7.50 14.08 9.81
C ILE A 102 -7.88 14.97 11.00
N ILE A 103 -6.90 15.31 11.83
CA ILE A 103 -7.06 16.20 12.99
C ILE A 103 -5.94 17.23 12.94
N ASP A 104 -6.25 18.52 13.12
CA ASP A 104 -5.28 19.62 13.09
C ASP A 104 -4.33 19.58 11.88
N ASN A 105 -4.89 19.33 10.70
CA ASN A 105 -4.18 19.17 9.43
C ASN A 105 -3.15 18.02 9.41
N LYS A 106 -3.33 17.00 10.23
CA LYS A 106 -2.46 15.82 10.27
C LYS A 106 -3.27 14.54 10.15
N LEU A 107 -2.69 13.55 9.47
CA LEU A 107 -3.19 12.19 9.54
C LEU A 107 -3.13 11.73 11.01
N ALA A 108 -4.26 11.27 11.55
CA ALA A 108 -4.39 10.82 12.93
C ALA A 108 -3.79 9.41 13.14
N LEU A 109 -2.54 9.23 12.73
CA LEU A 109 -1.75 8.01 12.90
C LEU A 109 -1.13 7.96 14.30
N GLY A 110 -1.04 6.76 14.86
CA GLY A 110 -0.24 6.51 16.07
C GLY A 110 1.25 6.72 15.83
N THR A 111 2.03 6.86 16.92
CA THR A 111 3.49 7.13 16.87
C THR A 111 4.28 6.18 15.98
N TRP A 112 3.88 4.92 15.92
CA TRP A 112 4.54 3.88 15.13
C TRP A 112 3.76 3.49 13.88
N GLN A 113 2.70 4.22 13.50
CA GLN A 113 1.93 3.90 12.31
C GLN A 113 2.42 4.69 11.10
N GLY A 114 2.81 3.97 10.05
CA GLY A 114 3.05 4.50 8.71
C GLY A 114 2.03 3.96 7.71
N LEU A 115 1.87 4.70 6.61
CA LEU A 115 1.12 4.30 5.43
C LEU A 115 2.06 3.62 4.45
N PHE A 116 1.69 2.42 3.99
CA PHE A 116 2.49 1.65 3.06
C PHE A 116 1.71 1.25 1.81
N LEU A 117 2.37 1.34 0.66
CA LEU A 117 2.05 0.57 -0.52
C LEU A 117 2.77 -0.77 -0.42
N TRP A 118 2.03 -1.88 -0.41
CA TRP A 118 2.59 -3.22 -0.45
C TRP A 118 2.59 -3.73 -1.89
N GLU A 119 3.78 -3.73 -2.50
CA GLU A 119 4.03 -4.31 -3.81
C GLU A 119 4.16 -5.84 -3.67
N HIS A 120 3.33 -6.60 -4.40
CA HIS A 120 3.34 -8.06 -4.32
C HIS A 120 4.07 -8.74 -5.48
N ARG A 121 4.35 -8.02 -6.58
CA ARG A 121 5.17 -8.50 -7.69
C ARG A 121 6.65 -8.23 -7.41
N LYS A 122 7.53 -9.01 -8.01
CA LYS A 122 9.00 -8.82 -7.94
C LYS A 122 9.44 -7.52 -8.61
N SER A 123 8.69 -7.05 -9.61
CA SER A 123 8.91 -5.77 -10.29
C SER A 123 7.57 -5.14 -10.65
N GLY A 124 7.13 -4.14 -9.88
CA GLY A 124 5.83 -3.47 -10.09
C GLY A 124 5.87 -2.26 -11.04
N GLY A 125 7.06 -1.74 -11.33
CA GLY A 125 7.25 -0.52 -12.12
C GLY A 125 6.75 0.73 -11.39
N ARG A 126 5.50 1.13 -11.63
CA ARG A 126 4.87 2.28 -10.97
C ARG A 126 3.44 1.95 -10.56
N ARG A 127 3.11 2.17 -9.29
CA ARG A 127 1.73 2.10 -8.81
C ARG A 127 1.11 3.49 -8.73
N LYS A 128 -0.20 3.52 -8.86
CA LYS A 128 -1.03 4.74 -8.75
C LYS A 128 -1.95 4.57 -7.56
N ILE A 129 -1.97 5.57 -6.71
CA ILE A 129 -2.85 5.62 -5.54
C ILE A 129 -3.66 6.91 -5.65
N ILE A 130 -4.98 6.78 -5.61
CA ILE A 130 -5.90 7.90 -5.52
C ILE A 130 -5.94 8.31 -4.05
N VAL A 131 -5.70 9.60 -3.80
CA VAL A 131 -5.84 10.23 -2.48
C VAL A 131 -7.06 11.11 -2.55
N HIS A 132 -8.05 10.86 -1.69
CA HIS A 132 -9.23 11.69 -1.58
C HIS A 132 -9.31 12.28 -0.17
N LEU A 133 -9.38 13.61 -0.09
CA LEU A 133 -9.66 14.35 1.14
C LEU A 133 -11.12 14.79 1.12
N GLY A 134 -11.89 14.38 2.12
CA GLY A 134 -13.29 14.75 2.32
C GLY A 134 -13.54 15.24 3.75
N PRO A 135 -14.64 15.98 3.99
CA PRO A 135 -15.11 16.23 5.33
C PRO A 135 -15.53 14.93 6.04
#